data_AF-A0A6P0R7G1-F1
#
_entry.id   AF-A0A6P0R7G1-F1
#
_cell.length_a   1.000
_cell.length_b   1.000
_cell.length_c   1.000
_cell.angle_alpha   90.00
_cell.angle_beta   90.00
_cell.angle_gamma   90.00
#
_symmetry.space_group_name_H-M   'P 1'
#
loop_
_entity.id
_entity.type
_entity.pdbx_description
1 polymer ?
#
loop_
_entity_poly.entity_id
_entity_poly.type
_entity_poly.pdbx_seq_one_letter_code
_entity_poly.pdbx_strand_id
1 'polypeptide(L)'
;MIYKKLFELSIFHDYYTNDLCPDFILEPTIECRKILSGHRLIVRNKINGIIIIAPVDPENENQPQIELAKDLQFTFILKLKNQKIVNFTERDFQGSIFFNLQQKQLEDGLKCPSFSNKNIDTPGIVPLIEDKVILYYQDLPADGAEDKIKLSYEDLPGGQIVWGVIIIDNNDSLPVDFSQSSDYQITFERKEQHWRYYLITNDDKEEFLVKDNEGSISFSSFLDVTENDPIYDTLKEQFPSSKKYFSESTEKIPCQEKGIKSIQLLKSQSVWIQHLPNPPNDNIIQKAPKSEEMIQYQVINLLKNS
;
A
#
# COMPACT_ATOMS: atom_id res chain seq x y z
N MET A 1 30.40 -18.89 14.24
CA MET A 1 29.81 -18.89 12.89
C MET A 1 29.41 -17.45 12.58
N ILE A 2 29.98 -16.87 11.53
CA ILE A 2 29.76 -15.47 11.16
C ILE A 2 28.67 -15.43 10.09
N TYR A 3 27.77 -14.45 10.18
CA TYR A 3 26.68 -14.25 9.23
C TYR A 3 26.78 -12.85 8.65
N LYS A 4 26.58 -12.74 7.34
CA LYS A 4 26.48 -11.45 6.65
C LYS A 4 25.17 -11.32 5.89
N LYS A 5 24.75 -10.08 5.67
CA LYS A 5 23.58 -9.76 4.86
C LYS A 5 23.87 -10.11 3.40
N LEU A 6 23.05 -10.98 2.81
CA LEU A 6 23.09 -11.26 1.38
C LEU A 6 22.32 -10.17 0.64
N PHE A 7 21.04 -10.03 0.97
CA PHE A 7 20.21 -8.94 0.46
C PHE A 7 19.10 -8.56 1.44
N GLU A 8 18.50 -7.41 1.17
CA GLU A 8 17.34 -6.88 1.87
C GLU A 8 16.28 -6.47 0.85
N LEU A 9 15.02 -6.78 1.15
CA LEU A 9 13.88 -6.34 0.38
C LEU A 9 12.98 -5.54 1.32
N SER A 10 12.86 -4.24 1.04
CA SER A 10 12.04 -3.30 1.83
C SER A 10 10.88 -2.75 1.00
N ILE A 11 9.78 -2.46 1.67
CA ILE A 11 8.54 -1.97 1.10
C ILE A 11 8.27 -0.61 1.73
N PHE A 12 8.02 0.38 0.89
CA PHE A 12 7.79 1.76 1.27
C PHE A 12 6.44 2.23 0.75
N HIS A 13 5.84 3.17 1.47
CA HIS A 13 4.65 3.85 1.04
C HIS A 13 4.55 5.22 1.73
N ASP A 14 4.52 6.27 0.93
CA ASP A 14 4.41 7.69 1.30
C ASP A 14 3.10 8.10 2.02
N TYR A 15 2.17 7.17 2.26
CA TYR A 15 1.00 7.36 3.12
C TYR A 15 1.40 7.41 4.60
N TYR A 16 2.38 6.59 5.01
CA TYR A 16 2.78 6.45 6.41
C TYR A 16 3.77 7.51 6.82
N THR A 17 3.78 7.85 8.10
CA THR A 17 4.60 8.96 8.65
C THR A 17 6.11 8.77 8.47
N ASN A 18 6.58 7.52 8.33
CA ASN A 18 7.99 7.16 8.18
C ASN A 18 8.30 6.46 6.85
N ASP A 19 7.39 6.56 5.89
CA ASP A 19 7.43 5.88 4.59
C ASP A 19 7.51 4.34 4.66
N LEU A 20 7.48 3.72 5.84
CA LEU A 20 7.56 2.26 5.98
C LEU A 20 6.16 1.67 5.77
N CYS A 21 6.03 0.69 4.88
CA CYS A 21 4.74 0.03 4.63
C CYS A 21 4.63 -1.27 5.45
N PRO A 22 3.79 -1.32 6.52
CA PRO A 22 3.60 -2.51 7.35
C PRO A 22 2.51 -3.45 6.83
N ASP A 23 1.89 -3.11 5.71
CA ASP A 23 0.65 -3.72 5.23
C ASP A 23 0.86 -4.94 4.34
N PHE A 24 2.12 -5.34 4.14
CA PHE A 24 2.49 -6.51 3.37
C PHE A 24 3.31 -7.51 4.18
N ILE A 25 3.13 -8.78 3.84
CA ILE A 25 3.95 -9.90 4.31
C ILE A 25 4.64 -10.50 3.10
N LEU A 26 5.94 -10.77 3.21
CA LEU A 26 6.71 -11.50 2.21
C LEU A 26 6.93 -12.93 2.68
N GLU A 27 6.44 -13.88 1.92
CA GLU A 27 6.64 -15.30 2.21
C GLU A 27 7.42 -15.98 1.07
N PRO A 28 8.51 -16.71 1.36
CA PRO A 28 9.19 -17.48 0.32
C PRO A 28 8.25 -18.57 -0.22
N THR A 29 8.27 -18.83 -1.52
CA THR A 29 7.57 -19.98 -2.12
C THR A 29 8.13 -21.31 -1.60
N ILE A 30 7.45 -22.43 -1.89
CA ILE A 30 7.94 -23.77 -1.52
C ILE A 30 9.35 -24.02 -2.08
N GLU A 31 9.58 -23.72 -3.36
CA GLU A 31 10.90 -23.89 -4.00
C GLU A 31 11.94 -22.93 -3.41
N CYS A 32 11.58 -21.67 -3.17
CA CYS A 32 12.45 -20.71 -2.50
C CYS A 32 12.84 -21.18 -1.09
N ARG A 33 11.93 -21.79 -0.32
CA ARG A 33 12.26 -22.39 0.99
C ARG A 33 13.27 -23.53 0.90
N LYS A 34 13.20 -24.37 -0.14
CA LYS A 34 14.20 -25.42 -0.38
C LYS A 34 15.56 -24.80 -0.67
N ILE A 35 15.61 -23.78 -1.53
CA ILE A 35 16.83 -23.01 -1.84
C ILE A 35 17.43 -22.40 -0.57
N LEU A 36 16.62 -21.69 0.22
CA LEU A 36 17.05 -21.02 1.46
C LEU A 36 17.61 -22.03 2.46
N SER A 37 16.93 -23.15 2.67
CA SER A 37 17.38 -24.19 3.61
C SER A 37 18.63 -24.94 3.12
N GLY A 38 18.72 -25.25 1.82
CA GLY A 38 19.87 -25.92 1.21
C GLY A 38 21.16 -25.12 1.33
N HIS A 39 21.07 -23.79 1.20
CA HIS A 39 22.21 -22.87 1.33
C HIS A 39 22.35 -22.29 2.76
N ARG A 40 21.59 -22.81 3.73
CA ARG A 40 21.59 -22.37 5.14
C ARG A 40 21.33 -20.86 5.31
N LEU A 41 20.58 -20.28 4.38
CA LEU A 41 20.18 -18.89 4.42
C LEU A 41 19.07 -18.69 5.46
N ILE A 42 19.15 -17.59 6.19
CA ILE A 42 18.17 -17.25 7.23
C ILE A 42 17.35 -16.05 6.74
N VAL A 43 16.03 -16.23 6.74
CA VAL A 43 15.07 -15.14 6.50
C VAL A 43 14.76 -14.46 7.83
N ARG A 44 14.94 -13.14 7.90
CA ARG A 44 14.48 -12.31 9.02
C ARG A 44 13.39 -11.36 8.54
N ASN A 45 12.21 -11.46 9.13
CA ASN A 45 11.12 -10.54 8.84
C ASN A 45 11.38 -9.16 9.46
N LYS A 46 11.10 -8.11 8.70
CA LYS A 46 11.02 -6.73 9.16
C LYS A 46 9.57 -6.26 9.17
N ILE A 47 9.31 -5.11 9.78
CA ILE A 47 8.00 -4.46 9.70
C ILE A 47 7.59 -4.19 8.25
N ASN A 48 8.55 -3.86 7.39
CA ASN A 48 8.30 -3.43 6.02
C ASN A 48 9.02 -4.32 4.99
N GLY A 49 9.28 -5.59 5.29
CA GLY A 49 9.97 -6.46 4.33
C GLY A 49 10.74 -7.61 4.96
N ILE A 50 11.85 -8.00 4.34
CA ILE A 50 12.70 -9.13 4.78
C ILE A 50 14.18 -8.82 4.60
N ILE A 51 15.01 -9.48 5.40
CA ILE A 51 16.46 -9.56 5.23
C ILE A 51 16.84 -11.02 5.06
N ILE A 52 17.64 -11.31 4.03
CA ILE A 52 18.27 -12.61 3.84
C ILE A 52 19.73 -12.50 4.30
N ILE A 53 20.12 -13.34 5.25
CA ILE A 53 21.50 -13.43 5.72
C ILE A 53 22.06 -14.82 5.40
N ALA A 54 23.33 -14.87 5.01
CA ALA A 54 24.05 -16.11 4.73
C ALA A 54 25.19 -16.32 5.72
N PRO A 55 25.52 -17.58 6.06
CA PRO A 55 26.77 -17.88 6.72
C PRO A 55 27.95 -17.64 5.77
N VAL A 56 29.03 -17.06 6.30
CA VAL A 56 30.27 -16.79 5.54
C VAL A 56 31.41 -17.66 6.03
N ASP A 57 32.43 -17.83 5.19
CA ASP A 57 33.65 -18.55 5.52
C ASP A 57 34.40 -17.83 6.68
N PRO A 58 34.83 -18.54 7.74
CA PRO A 58 35.56 -17.92 8.85
C PRO A 58 36.96 -17.41 8.48
N GLU A 59 37.58 -17.94 7.43
CA GLU A 59 38.88 -17.48 6.91
C GLU A 59 38.71 -16.34 5.91
N ASN A 60 37.57 -16.28 5.22
CA ASN A 60 37.22 -15.20 4.30
C ASN A 60 35.75 -14.79 4.45
N GLU A 61 35.50 -13.78 5.29
CA GLU A 61 34.13 -13.32 5.57
C GLU A 61 33.40 -12.75 4.34
N ASN A 62 34.05 -12.57 3.19
CA ASN A 62 33.42 -12.08 1.96
C ASN A 62 32.96 -13.23 1.05
N GLN A 63 33.17 -14.50 1.42
CA GLN A 63 32.68 -15.64 0.66
C GLN A 63 31.58 -16.37 1.44
N PRO A 64 30.48 -16.76 0.78
CA PRO A 64 29.48 -17.58 1.43
C PRO A 64 30.07 -18.94 1.77
N GLN A 65 29.64 -19.53 2.87
CA GLN A 65 30.06 -20.89 3.24
C GLN A 65 29.58 -21.94 2.22
N ILE A 66 28.48 -21.66 1.52
CA ILE A 66 27.95 -22.48 0.43
C ILE A 66 27.76 -21.56 -0.78
N GLU A 67 28.46 -21.86 -1.87
CA GLU A 67 28.37 -21.09 -3.11
C GLU A 67 26.94 -21.07 -3.66
N LEU A 68 26.49 -19.90 -4.13
CA LEU A 68 25.17 -19.72 -4.73
C LEU A 68 25.33 -19.78 -6.27
N ALA A 69 24.58 -20.67 -6.93
CA ALA A 69 24.62 -20.79 -8.39
C ALA A 69 24.12 -19.50 -9.08
N LYS A 70 24.73 -19.10 -10.20
CA LYS A 70 24.44 -17.83 -10.90
C LYS A 70 23.03 -17.72 -11.50
N ASP A 71 22.34 -18.84 -11.63
CA ASP A 71 20.98 -18.97 -12.15
C ASP A 71 19.95 -19.18 -11.03
N LEU A 72 20.39 -19.11 -9.77
CA LEU A 72 19.53 -19.34 -8.62
C LEU A 72 18.52 -18.20 -8.46
N GLN A 73 17.25 -18.56 -8.28
CA GLN A 73 16.15 -17.61 -8.21
C GLN A 73 15.45 -17.68 -6.85
N PHE A 74 15.30 -16.53 -6.20
CA PHE A 74 14.51 -16.38 -4.99
C PHE A 74 13.12 -15.83 -5.32
N THR A 75 12.09 -16.63 -5.04
CA THR A 75 10.69 -16.22 -5.26
C THR A 75 9.97 -15.98 -3.95
N PHE A 76 9.34 -14.82 -3.81
CA PHE A 76 8.54 -14.44 -2.66
C PHE A 76 7.11 -14.07 -3.08
N ILE A 77 6.14 -14.50 -2.28
CA ILE A 77 4.74 -14.12 -2.38
C ILE A 77 4.55 -12.87 -1.54
N LEU A 78 4.05 -11.80 -2.16
CA LEU A 78 3.64 -10.58 -1.49
C LEU A 78 2.17 -10.71 -1.09
N LYS A 79 1.91 -10.90 0.20
CA LYS A 79 0.55 -11.03 0.75
C LYS A 79 0.11 -9.74 1.40
N LEU A 80 -1.15 -9.40 1.21
CA LEU A 80 -1.75 -8.23 1.83
C LEU A 80 -2.23 -8.55 3.24
N LYS A 81 -1.72 -7.80 4.23
CA LYS A 81 -2.15 -7.85 5.63
C LYS A 81 -3.34 -6.92 5.87
N ASN A 82 -3.32 -5.72 5.28
CA ASN A 82 -4.37 -4.72 5.43
C ASN A 82 -5.11 -4.52 4.11
N GLN A 83 -6.33 -5.06 4.01
CA GLN A 83 -7.18 -4.89 2.83
C GLN A 83 -7.51 -3.43 2.51
N LYS A 84 -7.37 -2.53 3.49
CA LYS A 84 -7.64 -1.10 3.33
C LYS A 84 -6.51 -0.35 2.64
N ILE A 85 -5.37 -0.97 2.32
CA ILE A 85 -4.33 -0.26 1.55
C ILE A 85 -4.85 0.32 0.23
N VAL A 86 -5.80 -0.40 -0.39
CA VAL A 86 -6.47 0.00 -1.64
C VAL A 86 -7.21 1.33 -1.52
N ASN A 87 -7.53 1.73 -0.29
CA ASN A 87 -8.24 2.94 0.03
C ASN A 87 -7.34 4.17 0.08
N PHE A 88 -6.02 4.03 0.02
CA PHE A 88 -5.09 5.17 0.06
C PHE A 88 -3.88 5.02 -0.87
N THR A 89 -3.69 3.87 -1.51
CA THR A 89 -2.67 3.67 -2.54
C THR A 89 -3.21 4.08 -3.91
N GLU A 90 -2.40 4.82 -4.68
CA GLU A 90 -2.68 5.10 -6.09
C GLU A 90 -2.68 3.76 -6.85
N ARG A 91 -3.80 3.44 -7.49
CA ARG A 91 -3.99 2.15 -8.15
C ARG A 91 -4.52 2.36 -9.56
N ASP A 92 -3.61 2.39 -10.52
CA ASP A 92 -3.98 2.28 -11.94
C ASP A 92 -4.08 0.82 -12.40
N PHE A 93 -3.85 -0.15 -11.51
CA PHE A 93 -3.69 -1.56 -11.89
C PHE A 93 -4.90 -2.45 -11.56
N GLN A 94 -5.46 -3.09 -12.59
CA GLN A 94 -6.36 -4.23 -12.48
C GLN A 94 -5.57 -5.53 -12.72
N GLY A 95 -5.05 -6.17 -11.66
CA GLY A 95 -4.33 -7.45 -11.79
C GLY A 95 -3.41 -7.76 -10.60
N SER A 96 -2.74 -8.93 -10.63
CA SER A 96 -1.64 -9.21 -9.69
C SER A 96 -0.34 -8.64 -10.24
N ILE A 97 0.55 -8.18 -9.35
CA ILE A 97 1.78 -7.49 -9.75
C ILE A 97 2.96 -8.47 -9.77
N PHE A 98 3.71 -8.48 -10.88
CA PHE A 98 5.00 -9.16 -10.96
C PHE A 98 6.12 -8.15 -10.87
N PHE A 99 7.05 -8.40 -9.96
CA PHE A 99 8.30 -7.67 -9.89
C PHE A 99 9.42 -8.59 -10.34
N ASN A 100 9.94 -8.33 -11.55
CA ASN A 100 11.14 -8.96 -12.09
C ASN A 100 12.25 -7.90 -12.17
N LEU A 101 13.44 -8.26 -11.69
CA LEU A 101 14.61 -7.40 -11.53
C LEU A 101 15.37 -7.06 -12.83
N GLN A 102 14.83 -7.39 -14.01
CA GLN A 102 15.42 -7.04 -15.32
C GLN A 102 14.85 -5.76 -15.98
N GLN A 103 14.12 -4.93 -15.23
CA GLN A 103 13.43 -3.67 -15.61
C GLN A 103 13.49 -3.25 -17.10
N LYS A 104 12.42 -3.57 -17.85
CA LYS A 104 12.00 -2.79 -19.03
C LYS A 104 10.95 -1.78 -18.58
N GLN A 105 11.04 -0.52 -19.05
CA GLN A 105 9.93 0.42 -18.93
C GLN A 105 8.68 -0.18 -19.60
N LEU A 106 7.58 -0.21 -18.86
CA LEU A 106 6.25 -0.40 -19.45
C LEU A 106 5.97 0.83 -20.34
N GLU A 107 5.46 0.59 -21.54
CA GLU A 107 5.04 1.66 -22.47
C GLU A 107 3.97 2.56 -21.81
N ASP A 108 3.97 3.82 -22.25
CA ASP A 108 3.35 4.99 -21.63
C ASP A 108 1.98 4.76 -20.96
N GLY A 109 1.89 5.14 -19.68
CA GLY A 109 0.64 5.56 -19.02
C GLY A 109 0.21 4.79 -17.76
N LEU A 110 0.79 3.63 -17.45
CA LEU A 110 0.44 2.86 -16.24
C LEU A 110 1.38 3.19 -15.07
N LYS A 111 0.85 3.78 -13.99
CA LYS A 111 1.59 3.93 -12.73
C LYS A 111 1.65 2.58 -12.00
N CYS A 112 2.80 1.93 -12.04
CA CYS A 112 3.12 0.75 -11.21
C CYS A 112 3.85 1.19 -9.94
N PRO A 113 3.78 0.41 -8.84
CA PRO A 113 4.73 0.57 -7.74
C PRO A 113 6.16 0.54 -8.30
N SER A 114 6.98 1.50 -7.89
CA SER A 114 8.37 1.52 -8.35
C SER A 114 9.15 0.43 -7.64
N PHE A 115 9.91 -0.34 -8.42
CA PHE A 115 10.85 -1.33 -7.92
C PHE A 115 12.25 -0.88 -8.29
N SER A 116 13.16 -0.84 -7.32
CA SER A 116 14.55 -0.44 -7.56
C SER A 116 15.54 -1.30 -6.75
N ASN A 117 16.75 -1.42 -7.29
CA ASN A 117 17.92 -1.95 -6.59
C ASN A 117 18.87 -0.77 -6.36
N LYS A 118 19.14 -0.43 -5.10
CA LYS A 118 19.97 0.73 -4.74
C LYS A 118 21.44 0.61 -5.17
N ASN A 119 21.90 -0.60 -5.52
CA ASN A 119 23.29 -0.85 -5.88
C ASN A 119 23.55 -0.83 -7.40
N ILE A 120 22.52 -0.59 -8.22
CA ILE A 120 22.63 -0.52 -9.68
C ILE A 120 22.36 0.93 -10.11
N ASP A 121 23.42 1.72 -10.30
CA ASP A 121 23.36 3.16 -10.65
C ASP A 121 23.09 3.44 -12.15
N THR A 122 22.81 2.43 -12.96
CA THR A 122 22.55 2.60 -14.39
C THR A 122 21.19 2.02 -14.79
N PRO A 123 20.28 2.80 -15.40
CA PRO A 123 19.08 2.27 -16.05
C PRO A 123 19.51 1.50 -17.31
N GLY A 124 19.92 0.25 -17.12
CA GLY A 124 20.30 -0.67 -18.19
C GLY A 124 19.06 -1.18 -18.91
N ILE A 125 18.88 -0.78 -20.17
CA ILE A 125 17.84 -1.32 -21.05
C ILE A 125 18.30 -2.70 -21.53
N VAL A 126 17.63 -3.76 -21.09
CA VAL A 126 17.80 -5.11 -21.63
C VAL A 126 16.61 -5.44 -22.55
N PRO A 127 16.82 -5.98 -23.77
CA PRO A 127 15.74 -6.28 -24.68
C PRO A 127 14.87 -7.42 -24.16
N LEU A 128 13.56 -7.27 -24.38
CA LEU A 128 12.54 -8.27 -24.11
C LEU A 128 12.83 -9.53 -24.95
N ILE A 129 13.11 -10.67 -24.32
CA ILE A 129 12.90 -11.97 -24.97
C ILE A 129 11.42 -12.29 -24.71
N GLU A 130 10.67 -12.45 -25.78
CA GLU A 130 9.27 -12.87 -25.73
C GLU A 130 9.16 -14.22 -25.02
N ASP A 131 8.83 -14.22 -23.73
CA ASP A 131 8.15 -15.34 -23.10
C ASP A 131 7.10 -14.80 -22.12
N LYS A 132 5.86 -15.22 -22.38
CA LYS A 132 4.62 -14.76 -21.77
C LYS A 132 4.53 -15.18 -20.30
N VAL A 133 4.38 -14.21 -19.39
CA VAL A 133 3.77 -14.47 -18.08
C VAL A 133 2.31 -14.03 -18.12
N ILE A 134 1.43 -15.02 -18.37
CA ILE A 134 -0.04 -14.87 -18.26
C ILE A 134 -0.44 -15.29 -16.85
N LEU A 135 -1.03 -14.39 -16.07
CA LEU A 135 -1.84 -14.77 -14.91
C LEU A 135 -3.27 -15.03 -15.36
N TYR A 136 -3.73 -16.24 -15.10
CA TYR A 136 -5.14 -16.56 -15.21
C TYR A 136 -5.87 -16.00 -13.98
N TYR A 137 -6.87 -15.15 -14.22
CA TYR A 137 -8.14 -15.34 -13.52
C TYR A 137 -8.75 -16.62 -14.11
N GLN A 138 -9.16 -17.58 -13.28
CA GLN A 138 -10.08 -18.67 -13.70
C GLN A 138 -11.33 -17.97 -14.31
N ASP A 139 -11.83 -18.28 -15.52
CA ASP A 139 -11.96 -19.53 -16.23
C ASP A 139 -11.51 -19.46 -17.71
N LEU A 140 -10.56 -20.27 -18.15
CA LEU A 140 -10.41 -20.65 -19.57
C LEU A 140 -9.92 -22.11 -19.70
N PRO A 141 -10.29 -22.82 -20.78
CA PRO A 141 -10.24 -24.27 -20.86
C PRO A 141 -8.82 -24.81 -20.98
N ALA A 142 -8.65 -26.01 -20.44
CA ALA A 142 -7.43 -26.79 -20.50
C ALA A 142 -7.12 -27.22 -21.93
N ASP A 143 -6.25 -26.51 -22.64
CA ASP A 143 -5.37 -27.15 -23.61
C ASP A 143 -4.10 -26.33 -23.89
N GLY A 144 -2.94 -26.99 -23.91
CA GLY A 144 -1.70 -26.46 -24.50
C GLY A 144 -0.67 -25.75 -23.59
N ALA A 145 0.23 -26.56 -23.03
CA ALA A 145 1.65 -26.35 -22.70
C ALA A 145 2.23 -24.92 -22.47
N GLU A 146 2.73 -24.71 -21.25
CA GLU A 146 4.13 -24.36 -20.89
C GLU A 146 4.21 -24.36 -19.35
N ASP A 147 5.39 -24.62 -18.75
CA ASP A 147 5.63 -24.65 -17.30
C ASP A 147 5.44 -23.27 -16.65
N LYS A 148 4.19 -22.80 -16.68
CA LYS A 148 3.74 -21.65 -15.94
C LYS A 148 3.68 -22.08 -14.49
N ILE A 149 4.35 -21.34 -13.62
CA ILE A 149 4.13 -21.43 -12.17
C ILE A 149 2.64 -21.18 -11.95
N LYS A 150 1.86 -22.26 -11.87
CA LYS A 150 0.44 -22.21 -11.57
C LYS A 150 0.35 -21.97 -10.08
N LEU A 151 0.41 -20.70 -9.67
CA LEU A 151 -0.04 -20.31 -8.34
C LEU A 151 -1.55 -20.52 -8.32
N SER A 152 -1.97 -21.69 -7.88
CA SER A 152 -3.37 -21.95 -7.60
C SER A 152 -3.72 -21.15 -6.34
N TYR A 153 -4.75 -20.30 -6.42
CA TYR A 153 -5.26 -19.57 -5.25
C TYR A 153 -5.76 -20.54 -4.15
N GLU A 154 -6.06 -21.78 -4.53
CA GLU A 154 -6.60 -22.84 -3.65
C GLU A 154 -5.56 -23.38 -2.66
N ASP A 155 -4.26 -23.14 -2.88
CA ASP A 155 -3.17 -23.61 -2.01
C ASP A 155 -2.79 -22.62 -0.89
N LEU A 156 -3.49 -21.49 -0.76
CA LEU A 156 -3.18 -20.45 0.23
C LEU A 156 -3.98 -20.67 1.52
N PRO A 157 -3.37 -21.18 2.61
CA PRO A 157 -4.06 -21.32 3.88
C PRO A 157 -4.44 -19.93 4.43
N GLY A 158 -5.74 -19.70 4.66
CA GLY A 158 -6.20 -18.60 5.53
C GLY A 158 -6.79 -17.35 4.84
N GLY A 159 -7.23 -17.39 3.58
CA GLY A 159 -8.00 -16.30 2.98
C GLY A 159 -7.24 -14.97 2.83
N GLN A 160 -5.91 -14.99 2.93
CA GLN A 160 -5.07 -13.82 2.68
C GLN A 160 -4.96 -13.55 1.18
N ILE A 161 -5.16 -12.30 0.80
CA ILE A 161 -5.10 -11.86 -0.60
C ILE A 161 -3.64 -11.80 -1.03
N VAL A 162 -3.28 -12.61 -2.04
CA VAL A 162 -1.99 -12.45 -2.72
C VAL A 162 -2.05 -11.21 -3.59
N TRP A 163 -1.12 -10.30 -3.34
CA TRP A 163 -1.02 -9.03 -4.05
C TRP A 163 -0.06 -9.11 -5.25
N GLY A 164 0.97 -9.93 -5.12
CA GLY A 164 1.98 -10.09 -6.17
C GLY A 164 3.01 -11.15 -5.87
N VAL A 165 3.92 -11.32 -6.83
CA VAL A 165 5.06 -12.24 -6.75
C VAL A 165 6.32 -11.45 -7.06
N ILE A 166 7.35 -11.65 -6.25
CA ILE A 166 8.64 -10.98 -6.36
C ILE A 166 9.69 -12.03 -6.67
N ILE A 167 10.47 -11.77 -7.70
CA ILE A 167 11.50 -12.66 -8.20
C ILE A 167 12.85 -11.93 -8.14
N ILE A 168 13.82 -12.53 -7.46
CA ILE A 168 15.19 -12.04 -7.33
C ILE A 168 16.15 -13.08 -7.88
N ASP A 169 16.83 -12.76 -8.98
CA ASP A 169 17.81 -13.64 -9.61
C ASP A 169 19.20 -13.40 -9.01
N ASN A 170 19.94 -14.49 -8.78
CA ASN A 170 21.34 -14.47 -8.32
C ASN A 170 22.33 -14.23 -9.46
N ASN A 171 22.09 -13.14 -10.20
CA ASN A 171 22.95 -12.65 -11.27
C ASN A 171 23.66 -11.37 -10.80
N ASP A 172 23.90 -10.42 -11.71
CA ASP A 172 24.48 -9.09 -11.40
C ASP A 172 23.64 -8.27 -10.40
N SER A 173 22.41 -8.71 -10.08
CA SER A 173 21.55 -8.11 -9.06
C SER A 173 22.01 -8.43 -7.63
N LEU A 174 22.73 -9.53 -7.42
CA LEU A 174 23.28 -9.93 -6.12
C LEU A 174 24.80 -9.75 -6.08
N PRO A 175 25.37 -9.45 -4.91
CA PRO A 175 26.78 -9.17 -4.81
C PRO A 175 27.57 -10.47 -5.01
N VAL A 176 28.57 -10.43 -5.89
CA VAL A 176 29.42 -11.59 -6.22
C VAL A 176 30.26 -12.00 -5.00
N ASP A 177 30.63 -11.05 -4.16
CA ASP A 177 31.24 -11.26 -2.86
C ASP A 177 30.42 -10.56 -1.76
N PHE A 178 30.40 -11.12 -0.56
CA PHE A 178 29.65 -10.60 0.60
C PHE A 178 30.33 -9.36 1.22
N SER A 179 31.13 -8.64 0.44
CA SER A 179 31.70 -7.36 0.85
C SER A 179 30.65 -6.25 0.85
N GLN A 180 29.62 -6.40 0.01
CA GLN A 180 28.45 -5.53 -0.08
C GLN A 180 27.18 -6.39 -0.06
N SER A 181 26.03 -5.77 0.23
CA SER A 181 24.73 -6.43 0.24
C SER A 181 23.78 -5.72 -0.71
N SER A 182 22.91 -6.45 -1.42
CA SER A 182 21.90 -5.83 -2.29
C SER A 182 20.69 -5.34 -1.51
N ASP A 183 20.30 -4.08 -1.76
CA ASP A 183 19.13 -3.46 -1.13
C ASP A 183 18.06 -3.17 -2.18
N TYR A 184 17.00 -3.98 -2.16
CA TYR A 184 15.83 -3.87 -3.02
C TYR A 184 14.72 -3.08 -2.34
N GLN A 185 14.00 -2.28 -3.14
CA GLN A 185 12.91 -1.45 -2.65
C GLN A 185 11.68 -1.57 -3.55
N ILE A 186 10.52 -1.75 -2.92
CA ILE A 186 9.19 -1.58 -3.53
C ILE A 186 8.62 -0.30 -2.94
N THR A 187 8.21 0.66 -3.76
CA THR A 187 7.57 1.89 -3.28
C THR A 187 6.18 2.03 -3.87
N PHE A 188 5.21 2.22 -2.98
CA PHE A 188 3.83 2.55 -3.31
C PHE A 188 3.61 4.06 -3.13
N GLU A 189 2.85 4.64 -4.04
CA GLU A 189 2.43 6.04 -3.95
C GLU A 189 1.03 6.14 -3.37
N ARG A 190 0.79 7.21 -2.62
CA ARG A 190 -0.52 7.55 -2.07
C ARG A 190 -1.35 8.20 -3.15
N LYS A 191 -2.63 7.91 -3.10
CA LYS A 191 -3.60 8.60 -3.94
C LYS A 191 -3.83 10.02 -3.44
N GLU A 192 -4.19 10.89 -4.37
CA GLU A 192 -4.74 12.21 -4.07
C GLU A 192 -6.23 12.23 -4.38
N GLN A 193 -7.03 12.82 -3.49
CA GLN A 193 -8.48 12.84 -3.65
C GLN A 193 -9.14 14.03 -2.96
N HIS A 194 -10.36 14.34 -3.35
CA HIS A 194 -11.17 15.30 -2.61
C HIS A 194 -11.56 14.72 -1.25
N TRP A 195 -11.36 15.48 -0.19
CA TRP A 195 -11.73 15.10 1.17
C TRP A 195 -13.15 15.58 1.45
N ARG A 196 -14.01 14.68 1.93
CA ARG A 196 -15.38 15.01 2.32
C ARG A 196 -15.56 14.89 3.82
N TYR A 197 -16.21 15.89 4.40
CA TYR A 197 -16.66 15.90 5.78
C TYR A 197 -18.18 15.92 5.82
N TYR A 198 -18.77 14.86 6.39
CA TYR A 198 -20.21 14.81 6.61
C TYR A 198 -20.55 15.38 7.99
N LEU A 199 -21.68 16.06 8.07
CA LEU A 199 -22.21 16.71 9.26
C LEU A 199 -23.64 16.22 9.46
N ILE A 200 -23.92 15.63 10.62
CA ILE A 200 -25.27 15.30 11.05
C ILE A 200 -25.63 16.22 12.20
N THR A 201 -26.73 16.94 12.06
CA THR A 201 -27.14 17.97 13.01
C THR A 201 -28.65 18.23 12.91
N ASN A 202 -29.20 18.96 13.88
CA ASN A 202 -30.56 19.51 13.81
C ASN A 202 -30.57 20.98 13.33
N ASP A 203 -29.43 21.65 13.44
CA ASP A 203 -29.23 23.03 13.03
C ASP A 203 -29.14 23.17 11.50
N ASP A 204 -29.20 24.40 11.02
CA ASP A 204 -29.04 24.69 9.58
C ASP A 204 -27.56 24.75 9.17
N LYS A 205 -27.28 24.33 7.94
CA LYS A 205 -25.90 24.19 7.41
C LYS A 205 -25.13 25.50 7.32
N GLU A 206 -25.84 26.63 7.18
CA GLU A 206 -25.26 27.98 7.09
C GLU A 206 -24.54 28.40 8.37
N GLU A 207 -24.81 27.72 9.49
CA GLU A 207 -24.09 27.95 10.75
C GLU A 207 -22.70 27.32 10.75
N PHE A 208 -22.42 26.37 9.85
CA PHE A 208 -21.22 25.55 9.89
C PHE A 208 -20.24 25.88 8.77
N LEU A 209 -18.94 25.75 9.08
CA LEU A 209 -17.87 25.91 8.11
C LEU A 209 -16.71 24.96 8.42
N VAL A 210 -16.24 24.24 7.41
CA VAL A 210 -14.94 23.58 7.45
C VAL A 210 -13.88 24.58 6.97
N LYS A 211 -12.84 24.79 7.77
CA LYS A 211 -11.79 25.74 7.45
C LYS A 211 -10.43 25.18 7.81
N ASP A 212 -9.48 25.29 6.89
CA ASP A 212 -8.06 25.19 7.21
C ASP A 212 -7.56 26.52 7.81
N ASN A 213 -7.11 26.50 9.06
CA ASN A 213 -6.64 27.70 9.74
C ASN A 213 -5.28 28.20 9.20
N GLU A 214 -4.52 27.36 8.50
CA GLU A 214 -3.28 27.73 7.81
C GLU A 214 -3.56 28.22 6.37
N GLY A 215 -4.77 27.98 5.85
CA GLY A 215 -5.22 28.45 4.54
C GLY A 215 -4.65 27.67 3.35
N SER A 216 -4.06 26.49 3.57
CA SER A 216 -3.50 25.65 2.50
C SER A 216 -4.58 24.85 1.76
N ILE A 217 -5.68 24.53 2.43
CA ILE A 217 -6.78 23.72 1.90
C ILE A 217 -8.10 24.50 1.99
N SER A 218 -8.81 24.58 0.86
CA SER A 218 -10.14 25.19 0.80
C SER A 218 -11.23 24.13 0.74
N PHE A 219 -12.38 24.44 1.35
CA PHE A 219 -13.55 23.57 1.40
C PHE A 219 -14.78 24.31 0.90
N SER A 220 -15.70 23.58 0.27
CA SER A 220 -17.00 24.10 -0.13
C SER A 220 -17.85 24.46 1.08
N SER A 221 -18.86 25.31 0.89
CA SER A 221 -19.97 25.40 1.84
C SER A 221 -20.64 24.03 1.98
N PHE A 222 -21.30 23.81 3.11
CA PHE A 222 -22.07 22.58 3.31
C PHE A 222 -23.23 22.48 2.32
N LEU A 223 -23.42 21.28 1.76
CA LEU A 223 -24.49 20.91 0.84
C LEU A 223 -25.33 19.80 1.46
N ASP A 224 -26.59 19.67 1.05
CA ASP A 224 -27.47 18.58 1.49
C ASP A 224 -26.98 17.23 0.95
N VAL A 225 -26.95 16.22 1.81
CA VAL A 225 -26.72 14.83 1.37
C VAL A 225 -28.00 14.37 0.67
N THR A 226 -27.89 13.98 -0.60
CA THR A 226 -29.02 13.51 -1.42
C THR A 226 -28.92 12.02 -1.69
N GLU A 227 -29.98 11.43 -2.26
CA GLU A 227 -30.04 10.00 -2.63
C GLU A 227 -28.96 9.54 -3.62
N ASN A 228 -28.26 10.47 -4.29
CA ASN A 228 -27.14 10.15 -5.17
C ASN A 228 -25.80 10.02 -4.42
N ASP A 229 -25.76 10.32 -3.12
CA ASP A 229 -24.55 10.16 -2.31
C ASP A 229 -24.37 8.68 -1.88
N PRO A 230 -23.16 8.09 -2.04
CA PRO A 230 -22.92 6.67 -1.76
C PRO A 230 -23.27 6.19 -0.35
N ILE A 231 -23.38 7.08 0.64
CA ILE A 231 -23.80 6.73 2.02
C ILE A 231 -25.12 7.31 2.44
N TYR A 232 -25.89 7.87 1.52
CA TYR A 232 -27.19 8.43 1.86
C TYR A 232 -28.05 7.43 2.64
N ASP A 233 -28.16 6.20 2.15
CA ASP A 233 -28.94 5.15 2.80
C ASP A 233 -28.39 4.79 4.18
N THR A 234 -27.07 4.65 4.31
CA THR A 234 -26.41 4.38 5.61
C THR A 234 -26.69 5.49 6.62
N LEU A 235 -26.57 6.76 6.20
CA LEU A 235 -26.86 7.91 7.07
C LEU A 235 -28.34 8.04 7.40
N LYS A 236 -29.22 7.75 6.44
CA LYS A 236 -30.68 7.79 6.62
C LYS A 236 -31.16 6.72 7.58
N GLU A 237 -30.61 5.51 7.51
CA GLU A 237 -30.91 4.42 8.42
C GLU A 237 -30.41 4.71 9.84
N GLN A 238 -29.18 5.21 9.98
CA GLN A 238 -28.58 5.49 11.30
C GLN A 238 -29.16 6.75 11.97
N PHE A 239 -29.54 7.77 11.20
CA PHE A 239 -29.99 9.07 11.72
C PHE A 239 -31.26 9.57 11.01
N PRO A 240 -32.40 8.87 11.13
CA PRO A 240 -33.58 9.14 10.30
C PRO A 240 -34.15 10.56 10.46
N SER A 241 -34.05 11.16 11.65
CA SER A 241 -34.63 12.48 11.96
C SER A 241 -33.67 13.66 11.81
N SER A 242 -32.37 13.42 11.67
CA SER A 242 -31.37 14.50 11.62
C SER A 242 -31.17 15.04 10.21
N LYS A 243 -30.83 16.33 10.11
CA LYS A 243 -30.35 16.93 8.86
C LYS A 243 -28.93 16.44 8.59
N LYS A 244 -28.60 16.29 7.30
CA LYS A 244 -27.36 15.66 6.83
C LYS A 244 -26.75 16.54 5.76
N TYR A 245 -25.53 16.97 6.02
CA TYR A 245 -24.79 17.84 5.12
C TYR A 245 -23.42 17.26 4.82
N PHE A 246 -22.77 17.72 3.76
CA PHE A 246 -21.37 17.46 3.50
C PHE A 246 -20.65 18.70 2.98
N SER A 247 -19.37 18.81 3.28
CA SER A 247 -18.44 19.80 2.73
C SER A 247 -17.28 19.05 2.09
N GLU A 248 -16.85 19.46 0.91
CA GLU A 248 -15.80 18.80 0.13
C GLU A 248 -14.62 19.76 -0.10
N SER A 249 -13.39 19.26 -0.09
CA SER A 249 -12.22 20.05 -0.45
C SER A 249 -12.29 20.47 -1.92
N THR A 250 -11.91 21.70 -2.23
CA THR A 250 -11.94 22.19 -3.62
C THR A 250 -10.86 21.54 -4.49
N GLU A 251 -9.75 21.15 -3.88
CA GLU A 251 -8.63 20.46 -4.52
C GLU A 251 -8.50 19.03 -4.00
N LYS A 252 -7.80 18.19 -4.77
CA LYS A 252 -7.35 16.89 -4.28
C LYS A 252 -6.28 17.08 -3.22
N ILE A 253 -6.37 16.29 -2.16
CA ILE A 253 -5.42 16.29 -1.04
C ILE A 253 -4.81 14.89 -0.95
N PRO A 254 -3.48 14.77 -0.82
CA PRO A 254 -2.82 13.48 -0.64
C PRO A 254 -3.32 12.74 0.60
N CYS A 255 -3.61 11.45 0.47
CA CYS A 255 -3.98 10.61 1.61
C CYS A 255 -2.78 10.44 2.54
N GLN A 256 -2.96 10.65 3.84
CA GLN A 256 -1.84 10.49 4.78
C GLN A 256 -2.31 10.01 6.15
N GLU A 257 -1.50 9.16 6.77
CA GLU A 257 -1.71 8.64 8.12
C GLU A 257 -1.71 9.76 9.16
N LYS A 258 -0.78 10.71 9.02
CA LYS A 258 -0.60 11.81 9.96
C LYS A 258 -1.71 12.85 9.81
N GLY A 259 -2.53 12.98 10.84
CA GLY A 259 -3.61 13.98 10.93
C GLY A 259 -3.17 15.41 10.56
N ILE A 260 -3.92 16.08 9.69
CA ILE A 260 -3.77 17.50 9.41
C ILE A 260 -4.41 18.28 10.56
N LYS A 261 -3.58 18.93 11.38
CA LYS A 261 -4.03 19.65 12.59
C LYS A 261 -4.66 21.02 12.29
N SER A 262 -4.56 21.51 11.06
CA SER A 262 -5.02 22.85 10.72
C SER A 262 -6.50 22.90 10.33
N ILE A 263 -7.10 21.75 10.00
CA ILE A 263 -8.51 21.68 9.55
C ILE A 263 -9.46 21.68 10.76
N GLN A 264 -10.36 22.64 10.78
CA GLN A 264 -11.31 22.92 11.86
C GLN A 264 -12.76 22.85 11.38
N LEU A 265 -13.67 22.50 12.29
CA LEU A 265 -15.10 22.74 12.13
C LEU A 265 -15.49 23.94 13.00
N LEU A 266 -16.08 24.96 12.37
CA LEU A 266 -16.60 26.15 13.03
C LEU A 266 -18.13 26.08 13.05
N LYS A 267 -18.72 26.59 14.14
CA LYS A 267 -20.16 26.89 14.24
C LYS A 267 -20.31 28.37 14.61
N SER A 268 -21.01 29.15 13.78
CA SER A 268 -21.21 30.59 13.98
C SER A 268 -19.91 31.35 14.29
N GLN A 269 -18.84 31.07 13.52
CA GLN A 269 -17.48 31.60 13.69
C GLN A 269 -16.70 31.13 14.93
N SER A 270 -17.31 30.34 15.82
CA SER A 270 -16.62 29.74 16.96
C SER A 270 -16.05 28.37 16.59
N VAL A 271 -14.81 28.10 16.98
CA VAL A 271 -14.17 26.79 16.74
C VAL A 271 -14.87 25.73 17.58
N TRP A 272 -15.47 24.76 16.92
CA TRP A 272 -16.20 23.67 17.55
C TRP A 272 -15.38 22.38 17.59
N ILE A 273 -14.62 22.09 16.51
CA ILE A 273 -13.62 21.04 16.46
C ILE A 273 -12.29 21.63 16.01
N GLN A 274 -11.26 21.46 16.83
CA GLN A 274 -9.95 22.02 16.57
C GLN A 274 -9.15 21.26 15.50
N HIS A 275 -9.35 19.95 15.40
CA HIS A 275 -8.61 19.07 14.48
C HIS A 275 -9.57 18.02 13.90
N LEU A 276 -10.01 18.21 12.66
CA LEU A 276 -10.78 17.19 11.95
C LEU A 276 -9.88 15.99 11.56
N PRO A 277 -10.41 14.76 11.56
CA PRO A 277 -9.64 13.58 11.18
C PRO A 277 -9.31 13.54 9.68
N ASN A 278 -8.27 12.80 9.32
CA ASN A 278 -7.94 12.52 7.92
C ASN A 278 -8.77 11.33 7.39
N PRO A 279 -9.21 11.35 6.12
CA PRO A 279 -9.47 10.13 5.36
C PRO A 279 -8.21 9.25 5.26
N PRO A 280 -8.34 7.91 5.12
CA PRO A 280 -9.54 7.07 5.04
C PRO A 280 -9.68 6.17 6.27
N ASN A 281 -9.45 6.70 7.47
CA ASN A 281 -9.54 5.90 8.68
C ASN A 281 -11.03 5.58 8.98
N ASP A 282 -11.47 4.43 8.50
CA ASP A 282 -12.55 3.59 9.03
C ASP A 282 -13.83 4.29 9.47
N ASN A 283 -14.44 5.15 8.64
CA ASN A 283 -15.74 5.78 8.94
C ASN A 283 -15.88 6.19 10.42
N ILE A 284 -14.81 6.78 10.99
CA ILE A 284 -14.73 6.95 12.44
C ILE A 284 -15.73 8.01 12.87
N ILE A 285 -16.67 7.62 13.73
CA ILE A 285 -17.61 8.52 14.37
C ILE A 285 -16.85 9.32 15.44
N GLN A 286 -16.70 10.63 15.24
CA GLN A 286 -16.24 11.54 16.29
C GLN A 286 -17.41 12.32 16.86
N LYS A 287 -17.50 12.46 18.19
CA LYS A 287 -18.52 13.24 18.89
C LYS A 287 -17.90 14.52 19.47
N ALA A 288 -18.64 15.63 19.50
CA ALA A 288 -18.16 16.86 20.14
C ALA A 288 -17.99 16.63 21.64
N PRO A 289 -16.93 17.18 22.25
CA PRO A 289 -16.70 17.02 23.67
C PRO A 289 -17.64 17.84 24.56
N LYS A 290 -18.45 18.78 24.02
CA LYS A 290 -19.24 19.72 24.83
C LYS A 290 -20.53 20.21 24.15
N SER A 291 -21.64 19.51 24.34
CA SER A 291 -22.96 20.15 24.44
C SER A 291 -23.93 19.24 25.18
N GLU A 292 -24.62 19.79 26.19
CA GLU A 292 -25.74 19.12 26.87
C GLU A 292 -26.94 18.89 25.92
N GLU A 293 -26.93 19.56 24.76
CA GLU A 293 -27.76 19.22 23.60
C GLU A 293 -27.06 18.14 22.78
N MET A 294 -27.67 16.95 22.67
CA MET A 294 -27.16 15.85 21.86
C MET A 294 -27.14 16.22 20.36
N ILE A 295 -26.08 16.89 19.90
CA ILE A 295 -25.77 16.96 18.48
C ILE A 295 -24.71 15.90 18.20
N GLN A 296 -25.17 14.78 17.65
CA GLN A 296 -24.30 13.73 17.14
C GLN A 296 -23.92 14.12 15.71
N TYR A 297 -22.73 14.67 15.51
CA TYR A 297 -22.15 14.70 14.18
C TYR A 297 -21.36 13.42 13.92
N GLN A 298 -21.28 13.03 12.66
CA GLN A 298 -20.47 11.91 12.21
C GLN A 298 -19.70 12.38 10.99
N VAL A 299 -18.38 12.41 11.13
CA VAL A 299 -17.50 12.53 9.97
C VAL A 299 -17.40 11.14 9.36
N ILE A 300 -18.32 10.81 8.47
CA ILE A 300 -18.11 9.68 7.56
C ILE A 300 -17.14 10.17 6.49
N ASN A 301 -16.20 9.34 6.05
CA ASN A 301 -15.37 9.70 4.91
C ASN A 301 -15.42 8.57 3.92
N LEU A 302 -15.97 8.84 2.74
CA LEU A 302 -16.03 7.83 1.71
C LEU A 302 -15.17 8.23 0.55
N LEU A 303 -14.43 7.22 0.16
CA LEU A 303 -13.78 7.14 -1.10
C LEU A 303 -14.86 6.93 -2.13
N LYS A 304 -15.09 7.94 -2.96
CA LYS A 304 -15.79 7.72 -4.21
C LYS A 304 -14.85 6.83 -5.03
N ASN A 305 -15.18 5.55 -5.18
CA ASN A 305 -14.59 4.73 -6.23
C ASN A 305 -15.13 5.30 -7.54
N SER A 306 -14.41 6.29 -8.08
CA SER A 306 -14.67 6.87 -9.41
C SER A 306 -14.29 5.89 -10.50
#